data_AF-A0A482YWM6-F1
#
_entry.id   AF-A0A482YWM6-F1
#
_cell.length_a   1.000
_cell.length_b   1.000
_cell.length_c   1.000
_cell.angle_alpha   90.00
_cell.angle_beta   90.00
_cell.angle_gamma   90.00
#
_symmetry.space_group_name_H-M   'P 1'
#
loop_
_entity.id
_entity.type
_entity.pdbx_description
1 polymer ?
#
loop_
_entity_poly.entity_id
_entity_poly.type
_entity_poly.pdbx_seq_one_letter_code
_entity_poly.pdbx_strand_id
1 'polypeptide(L)' 'MSSTDLPACINAKLARYFERLGGEQASGVHKMVTNEVEPIVIKFVLNLVDNNQSEASRVLGINRGTLKKKIELYKL' A
#
# COMPACT_ATOMS: atom_id res chain seq x y z
N MET A 1 5.26 25.56 -2.51
CA MET A 1 4.28 24.57 -2.00
C MET A 1 5.10 23.37 -1.55
N SER A 2 5.11 23.05 -0.26
CA SER A 2 5.94 21.94 0.23
C SER A 2 5.47 20.66 -0.46
N SER A 3 6.37 20.02 -1.19
CA SER A 3 6.24 18.64 -1.62
C SER A 3 5.94 17.83 -0.36
N THR A 4 4.68 17.42 -0.16
CA THR A 4 4.33 16.68 1.05
C THR A 4 4.98 15.31 0.94
N ASP A 5 6.06 15.13 1.69
CA ASP A 5 6.82 13.90 1.72
C ASP A 5 5.94 12.73 2.20
N LEU A 6 5.97 11.60 1.47
CA LEU A 6 5.15 10.42 1.78
C LEU A 6 5.35 9.94 3.23
N PRO A 7 6.59 9.86 3.75
CA PRO A 7 6.87 9.67 5.18
C PRO A 7 6.11 10.63 6.11
N ALA A 8 6.06 11.93 5.81
CA ALA A 8 5.35 12.90 6.65
C ALA A 8 3.83 12.61 6.68
N CYS A 9 3.24 12.27 5.53
CA CYS A 9 1.83 11.85 5.45
C CYS A 9 1.55 10.59 6.27
N ILE A 10 2.40 9.57 6.15
CA ILE A 10 2.25 8.31 6.89
C ILE A 10 2.37 8.54 8.39
N ASN A 11 3.39 9.29 8.83
CA ASN A 11 3.58 9.64 10.24
C ASN A 11 2.37 10.39 10.81
N ALA A 12 1.82 11.37 10.09
CA ALA A 12 0.64 12.10 10.54
C ALA A 12 -0.60 11.19 10.67
N LYS A 13 -0.77 10.20 9.78
CA LYS A 13 -1.86 9.23 9.86
C LYS A 13 -1.69 8.26 11.03
N LEU A 14 -0.48 7.76 11.25
CA LEU A 14 -0.17 6.86 12.36
C LEU A 14 -0.33 7.58 13.72
N ALA A 15 0.15 8.81 13.85
CA ALA A 15 -0.02 9.60 15.06
C ALA A 15 -1.51 9.72 15.44
N ARG A 16 -2.37 10.10 14.47
CA ARG A 16 -3.82 10.17 14.68
C ARG A 16 -4.46 8.83 15.03
N TYR A 17 -3.96 7.72 14.46
CA TYR A 17 -4.44 6.39 14.81
C TYR A 17 -4.16 6.07 16.28
N PHE A 18 -2.93 6.32 16.75
CA PHE A 18 -2.54 6.06 18.14
C PHE A 18 -3.16 7.04 19.14
N GLU A 19 -3.40 8.29 18.76
CA GLU A 19 -4.21 9.23 19.57
C GLU A 19 -5.63 8.69 19.82
N ARG A 20 -6.25 8.11 18.78
CA ARG A 20 -7.60 7.52 18.88
C ARG A 20 -7.63 6.20 19.63
N LEU A 21 -6.52 5.47 19.64
CA LEU A 21 -6.40 4.21 20.36
C LEU A 21 -6.47 4.39 21.89
N GLY A 22 -6.28 5.62 22.38
CA GLY A 22 -6.61 5.99 23.77
C GLY A 22 -5.81 5.23 24.85
N GLY A 23 -4.64 4.69 24.49
CA GLY A 23 -3.79 3.92 25.40
C GLY A 23 -3.98 2.40 25.36
N GLU A 24 -4.86 1.87 24.52
CA GLU A 24 -4.91 0.43 24.27
C GLU A 24 -3.65 -0.08 23.56
N GLN A 25 -3.29 -1.35 23.79
CA GLN A 25 -2.15 -1.96 23.12
C GLN A 25 -2.47 -2.23 21.65
N ALA A 26 -1.74 -1.59 20.73
CA ALA A 26 -1.81 -1.90 19.32
C ALA A 26 -1.07 -3.21 19.01
N SER A 27 -1.65 -4.04 18.15
CA SER A 27 -0.97 -5.20 17.56
C SER A 27 -1.22 -5.25 16.05
N GLY A 28 -0.26 -5.78 15.29
CA GLY A 28 -0.42 -5.94 13.84
C GLY A 28 -0.40 -4.66 13.00
N VAL A 29 0.08 -3.53 13.54
CA VAL A 29 0.13 -2.22 12.84
C VAL A 29 0.87 -2.29 11.51
N HIS A 30 2.00 -3.00 11.45
CA HIS A 30 2.72 -3.19 10.19
C HIS A 30 1.83 -3.87 9.13
N LYS A 31 1.10 -4.92 9.50
CA LYS A 31 0.19 -5.62 8.59
C LYS A 31 -0.98 -4.72 8.17
N MET A 32 -1.55 -3.95 9.11
CA MET A 32 -2.60 -2.97 8.83
C MET A 32 -2.14 -1.97 7.76
N VAL A 33 -0.97 -1.35 7.95
CA VAL A 33 -0.43 -0.37 6.99
C VAL A 33 -0.16 -1.02 5.63
N THR A 34 0.53 -2.17 5.60
CA THR A 34 0.85 -2.85 4.35
C THR A 34 -0.41 -3.25 3.59
N ASN A 35 -1.45 -3.74 4.27
CA ASN A 35 -2.72 -4.13 3.65
C ASN A 35 -3.50 -2.95 3.07
N GLU A 36 -3.29 -1.73 3.58
CA GLU A 36 -3.91 -0.51 3.04
C GLU A 36 -3.11 0.04 1.86
N VAL A 37 -1.78 0.10 1.98
CA VAL A 37 -0.92 0.78 1.00
C VAL A 37 -0.67 -0.08 -0.23
N GLU A 38 -0.40 -1.37 -0.05
CA GLU A 38 -0.03 -2.27 -1.14
C GLU A 38 -1.10 -2.39 -2.26
N PRO A 39 -2.41 -2.57 -1.97
CA PRO A 39 -3.41 -2.61 -3.03
C PRO A 39 -3.54 -1.29 -3.79
N ILE A 40 -3.35 -0.14 -3.11
CA ILE A 40 -3.39 1.18 -3.75
C ILE A 40 -2.28 1.30 -4.79
N VAL A 41 -1.05 0.92 -4.42
CA VAL A 41 0.12 0.98 -5.30
C VAL A 41 -0.07 0.03 -6.49
N ILE A 42 -0.49 -1.21 -6.23
CA ILE A 42 -0.70 -2.21 -7.29
C ILE A 42 -1.79 -1.76 -8.26
N LYS A 43 -2.94 -1.29 -7.75
CA LYS A 43 -4.04 -0.83 -8.59
C LYS A 43 -3.64 0.38 -9.44
N PHE A 44 -2.89 1.32 -8.86
CA PHE A 44 -2.40 2.48 -9.58
C PHE A 44 -1.53 2.06 -10.77
N VAL A 45 -0.57 1.15 -10.55
CA VAL A 45 0.31 0.69 -11.63
C VAL A 45 -0.45 -0.15 -12.64
N LEU A 46 -1.36 -1.04 -12.23
CA LEU A 46 -2.20 -1.79 -13.17
C LEU A 46 -2.99 -0.85 -14.10
N ASN A 47 -3.59 0.20 -13.56
CA ASN A 47 -4.28 1.20 -14.37
C ASN A 47 -3.33 1.97 -15.29
N LEU A 48 -2.11 2.28 -14.84
CA LEU A 48 -1.11 2.98 -15.63
C LEU A 48 -0.68 2.19 -16.88
N VAL A 49 -0.75 0.86 -16.83
CA VAL A 49 -0.30 -0.04 -17.92
C VAL A 49 -1.46 -0.82 -18.55
N ASP A 50 -2.69 -0.30 -18.47
CA ASP A 50 -3.90 -0.90 -19.04
C ASP A 50 -4.10 -2.38 -18.65
N ASN A 51 -3.87 -2.70 -17.37
CA ASN A 51 -3.94 -4.04 -16.78
C ASN A 51 -2.94 -5.07 -17.34
N ASN A 52 -1.90 -4.63 -18.06
CA ASN A 52 -0.82 -5.52 -18.49
C ASN A 52 0.02 -5.98 -17.28
N GLN A 53 -0.25 -7.19 -16.77
CA GLN A 53 0.42 -7.72 -15.58
C GLN A 53 1.92 -7.93 -15.75
N SER A 54 2.41 -8.24 -16.96
CA SER A 54 3.85 -8.40 -17.19
C SER A 54 4.54 -7.05 -17.03
N GLU A 55 4.00 -6.00 -17.65
CA GLU A 55 4.54 -4.65 -17.53
C GLU A 55 4.38 -4.08 -16.11
N ALA A 56 3.22 -4.29 -15.48
CA ALA A 56 2.99 -3.89 -14.09
C ALA A 56 4.00 -4.53 -13.14
N SER A 57 4.31 -5.82 -13.32
CA SER A 57 5.32 -6.51 -12.51
C SER A 57 6.71 -5.93 -12.67
N ARG A 58 7.05 -5.46 -13.88
CA ARG A 58 8.30 -4.76 -14.19
C ARG A 58 8.37 -3.40 -13.51
N VAL A 59 7.30 -2.61 -13.59
CA VAL A 59 7.21 -1.28 -12.96
C VAL A 59 7.23 -1.39 -11.43
N LEU A 60 6.48 -2.35 -10.87
CA LEU A 60 6.46 -2.60 -9.42
C LEU A 60 7.76 -3.24 -8.89
N GLY A 61 8.62 -3.77 -9.77
CA GLY A 61 9.85 -4.46 -9.38
C GLY A 61 9.62 -5.77 -8.62
N ILE A 62 8.49 -6.45 -8.87
CA ILE A 62 8.15 -7.72 -8.23
C ILE A 62 7.98 -8.83 -9.27
N ASN A 63 8.16 -10.08 -8.85
CA ASN A 63 7.91 -11.22 -9.73
C ASN A 63 6.43 -11.26 -10.18
N ARG A 64 6.18 -11.59 -11.45
CA ARG A 64 4.81 -11.69 -12.00
C ARG A 64 3.91 -12.66 -11.24
N GLY A 65 4.44 -13.79 -10.77
CA GLY A 65 3.70 -14.75 -9.95
C GLY A 65 3.30 -14.17 -8.59
N THR A 66 4.16 -13.33 -8.00
CA THR A 66 3.84 -12.57 -6.78
C THR A 66 2.76 -11.53 -7.05
N LEU A 67 2.87 -10.76 -8.13
CA LEU A 67 1.85 -9.80 -8.53
C LEU A 67 0.49 -10.48 -8.70
N LYS A 68 0.43 -11.60 -9.43
CA LYS A 68 -0.80 -12.37 -9.63
C LYS A 68 -1.46 -12.75 -8.30
N LYS A 69 -0.69 -13.31 -7.35
CA LYS A 69 -1.21 -13.66 -6.02
C LYS A 69 -1.73 -12.44 -5.25
N LYS A 70 -1.09 -11.29 -5.40
CA LYS A 70 -1.54 -10.03 -4.75
C LYS A 70 -2.81 -9.48 -5.38
N ILE A 71 -2.97 -9.56 -6.70
CA ILE A 71 -4.22 -9.21 -7.39
C ILE A 71 -5.38 -10.06 -6.86
N GLU A 72 -5.18 -11.38 -6.76
CA GLU A 72 -6.19 -12.30 -6.20
C GLU A 72 -6.50 -11.99 -4.73
N LEU A 73 -5.46 -11.76 -3.91
CA LEU A 73 -5.59 -11.44 -2.48
C LEU A 73 -6.40 -10.16 -2.24
N TYR A 74 -6.15 -9.11 -3.04
CA TYR A 74 -6.77 -7.80 -2.89
C TYR A 74 -8.03 -7.61 -3.73
N LYS A 75 -8.40 -8.60 -4.56
CA LYS A 75 -9.56 -8.55 -5.47
C LYS A 75 -9.51 -7.34 -6.40
N LEU A 76 -8.35 -7.14 -7.03
CA LEU A 76 -8.07 -6.06 -7.97
C LEU A 76 -8.40 -6.44 -9.42
#